data_AF-A0A0F3PWD9-F1
#
_entry.id   AF-A0A0F3PWD9-F1
#
_cell.length_a   1.000
_cell.length_b   1.000
_cell.length_c   1.000
_cell.angle_alpha   90.00
_cell.angle_beta   90.00
_cell.angle_gamma   90.00
#
_symmetry.space_group_name_H-M   'P 1'
#
loop_
_entity.id
_entity.type
_entity.pdbx_description
1 polymer ?
#
loop_
_entity_poly.entity_id
_entity_poly.type
_entity_poly.pdbx_seq_one_letter_code
_entity_poly.pdbx_strand_id
1 'polypeptide(L)'
;MAKGVISIRGARVHNLRNVDVDLPKNKLIVITGVSGSGKSSLAFDTLYAEGQRRYVESLSSYTRQFVNLQAKPDVDSIEGLSPAISVSQKTAGKNPRSTVSTVTEIHDYLRLMFARVGVPYSPTTNRPIVKFTASRMVKEIANLPPGARVYLLAPIAQDKHTEYVKEYLTYVNKVMFE
;
A
#
# COMPACT_ATOMS: atom_id res chain seq x y z
N MET A 1 -15.78 6.31 36.55
CA MET A 1 -14.88 5.67 35.56
C MET A 1 -14.46 6.72 34.54
N ALA A 2 -13.19 7.11 34.53
CA ALA A 2 -12.72 8.34 33.89
C ALA A 2 -12.81 8.24 32.35
N LYS A 3 -13.89 8.79 31.77
CA LYS A 3 -14.17 8.86 30.32
C LYS A 3 -13.16 9.69 29.49
N GLY A 4 -11.97 10.01 30.01
CA GLY A 4 -11.05 10.97 29.38
C GLY A 4 -9.57 10.76 29.68
N VAL A 5 -9.15 9.61 30.21
CA VAL A 5 -7.75 9.35 30.59
C VAL A 5 -7.28 8.01 30.00
N ILE A 6 -6.00 7.92 29.68
CA ILE A 6 -5.27 6.67 29.43
C ILE A 6 -4.49 6.37 30.70
N SER A 7 -4.88 5.31 31.41
CA SER A 7 -4.28 4.93 32.68
C SER A 7 -3.33 3.78 32.48
N ILE A 8 -2.06 4.00 32.78
CA ILE A 8 -0.98 3.01 32.71
C ILE A 8 -0.63 2.61 34.13
N ARG A 9 -0.59 1.31 34.41
CA ARG A 9 -0.19 0.78 35.72
C ARG A 9 0.90 -0.28 35.58
N GLY A 10 1.95 -0.13 36.37
CA GLY A 10 3.05 -1.08 36.50
C GLY A 10 3.90 -1.24 35.24
N ALA A 11 4.18 -0.17 34.50
CA ALA A 11 5.03 -0.28 33.30
C ALA A 11 6.49 -0.60 33.68
N ARG A 12 7.02 -1.70 33.14
CA ARG A 12 8.36 -2.24 33.44
C ARG A 12 9.20 -2.55 32.19
N VAL A 13 8.75 -2.11 31.03
CA VAL A 13 9.46 -2.32 29.77
C VAL A 13 10.85 -1.66 29.80
N HIS A 14 11.88 -2.45 29.46
CA HIS A 14 13.29 -2.06 29.49
C HIS A 14 13.75 -1.55 30.87
N ASN A 15 13.96 -0.25 31.01
CA ASN A 15 14.48 0.36 32.24
C ASN A 15 13.40 1.10 33.05
N LEU A 16 12.13 0.98 32.67
CA LEU A 16 11.01 1.49 33.47
C LEU A 16 10.92 0.75 34.81
N ARG A 17 10.75 1.52 35.89
CA ARG A 17 10.75 1.00 37.27
C ARG A 17 9.33 1.01 37.84
N ASN A 18 8.48 0.13 37.33
CA ASN A 18 7.09 -0.03 37.76
C ASN A 18 6.31 1.30 37.75
N VAL A 19 6.29 1.95 36.58
CA VAL A 19 5.77 3.31 36.43
C VAL A 19 4.24 3.29 36.28
N ASP A 20 3.58 4.09 37.12
CA ASP A 20 2.16 4.41 37.00
C ASP A 20 1.99 5.83 36.48
N VAL A 21 1.16 6.02 35.45
CA VAL A 21 0.90 7.35 34.88
C VAL A 21 -0.49 7.44 34.29
N ASP A 22 -1.12 8.60 34.47
CA ASP A 22 -2.42 8.94 33.89
C ASP A 22 -2.24 10.05 32.86
N LEU A 23 -2.64 9.77 31.62
CA LEU A 23 -2.47 10.65 30.47
C LEU A 23 -3.83 11.16 29.98
N PRO A 24 -4.05 12.49 29.85
CA PRO A 24 -5.32 13.02 29.39
C PRO A 24 -5.55 12.73 27.90
N LYS A 25 -6.69 12.14 27.55
CA LYS A 25 -7.06 11.88 26.15
C LYS A 25 -7.30 13.18 25.38
N ASN A 26 -7.14 13.10 24.06
CA ASN A 26 -7.43 14.19 23.12
C ASN A 26 -6.62 15.47 23.42
N LYS A 27 -5.41 15.30 23.95
CA LYS A 27 -4.45 16.37 24.20
C LYS A 27 -3.14 16.04 23.49
N LEU A 28 -2.39 17.08 23.15
CA LEU A 28 -0.99 16.93 22.75
C LEU A 28 -0.18 16.66 24.02
N ILE A 29 0.32 15.43 24.14
CA ILE A 29 1.15 15.01 25.26
C ILE A 29 2.60 14.97 24.80
N VAL A 30 3.48 15.64 25.54
CA VAL A 30 4.92 15.64 25.29
C VAL A 30 5.61 14.89 26.42
N ILE A 31 6.30 13.80 26.08
CA ILE A 31 7.14 13.05 27.02
C ILE A 31 8.57 13.57 26.87
N THR A 32 9.11 14.15 27.94
CA THR A 32 10.44 14.77 27.97
C THR A 32 11.33 14.15 29.05
N GLY A 33 12.64 14.42 28.98
CA GLY A 33 13.64 13.88 29.90
C GLY A 33 14.98 13.55 29.22
N VAL A 34 16.01 13.32 30.04
CA VAL A 34 17.40 13.02 29.58
C VAL A 34 17.47 11.77 28.70
N SER A 35 18.50 11.67 27.84
CA SER A 35 18.72 10.47 27.04
C SER A 35 18.78 9.21 27.93
N GLY A 36 18.12 8.14 27.49
CA GLY A 36 18.03 6.90 28.28
C GLY A 36 17.02 6.92 29.44
N SER A 37 16.28 7.98 29.69
CA SER A 37 15.32 8.05 30.82
C SER A 37 14.06 7.16 30.69
N GLY A 38 13.96 6.31 29.66
CA GLY A 38 12.80 5.44 29.44
C GLY A 38 11.65 6.06 28.62
N LYS A 39 11.84 7.25 28.01
CA LYS A 39 10.80 7.91 27.18
C LYS A 39 10.32 7.02 26.04
N SER A 40 11.25 6.48 25.26
CA SER A 40 10.94 5.60 24.14
C SER A 40 10.32 4.30 24.62
N SER A 41 10.76 3.79 25.76
CA SER A 41 10.21 2.57 26.38
C SER A 41 8.74 2.77 26.78
N LEU A 42 8.38 3.93 27.33
CA LEU A 42 6.99 4.24 27.64
C LEU A 42 6.16 4.53 26.38
N ALA A 43 6.67 5.32 25.45
CA ALA A 43 5.92 5.78 24.28
C ALA A 43 5.78 4.70 23.20
N PHE A 44 6.89 4.11 22.77
CA PHE A 44 6.93 3.16 21.66
C PHE A 44 6.78 1.72 22.15
N ASP A 45 7.60 1.31 23.10
CA ASP A 45 7.68 -0.10 23.49
C ASP A 45 6.55 -0.53 24.43
N THR A 46 5.84 0.42 25.06
CA THR A 46 4.68 0.16 25.93
C THR A 46 3.38 0.62 25.28
N LEU A 47 3.17 1.93 25.12
CA LEU A 47 1.90 2.50 24.64
C LEU A 47 1.59 2.12 23.19
N TYR A 48 2.53 2.36 22.28
CA TYR A 48 2.32 2.02 20.87
C TYR A 48 2.22 0.51 20.65
N ALA A 49 3.12 -0.28 21.25
CA ALA A 49 3.09 -1.73 21.16
C ALA A 49 1.74 -2.31 21.61
N GLU A 50 1.21 -1.88 22.76
CA GLU A 50 -0.08 -2.33 23.26
C GLU A 50 -1.25 -1.83 22.41
N GLY A 51 -1.19 -0.58 21.92
CA GLY A 51 -2.22 0.00 21.08
C GLY A 51 -2.32 -0.69 19.72
N GLN A 52 -1.18 -1.02 19.12
CA GLN A 52 -1.11 -1.80 17.88
C GLN A 52 -1.59 -3.24 18.12
N ARG A 53 -1.13 -3.90 19.20
CA ARG A 53 -1.53 -5.27 19.54
C ARG A 53 -3.05 -5.40 19.68
N ARG A 54 -3.69 -4.53 20.48
CA ARG A 54 -5.14 -4.53 20.67
C ARG A 54 -5.92 -4.28 19.39
N TYR A 55 -5.40 -3.42 18.51
CA TYR A 55 -6.02 -3.18 17.21
C TYR A 55 -5.96 -4.43 16.32
N VAL A 56 -4.80 -5.08 16.22
CA VAL A 56 -4.64 -6.33 15.46
C VAL A 56 -5.50 -7.46 16.05
N GLU A 57 -5.63 -7.52 17.37
CA GLU A 57 -6.53 -8.45 18.05
C GLU A 57 -8.01 -8.19 17.76
N SER A 58 -8.41 -7.01 17.31
CA SER A 58 -9.78 -6.79 16.84
C SER A 58 -10.03 -7.29 15.41
N LEU A 59 -8.97 -7.62 14.66
CA LEU A 59 -9.08 -8.13 13.29
C LEU A 59 -9.49 -9.61 13.25
N SER A 60 -9.93 -10.05 12.07
CA SER A 60 -10.38 -11.42 11.81
C SER A 60 -9.30 -12.46 12.17
N SER A 61 -9.71 -13.66 12.56
CA SER A 61 -8.81 -14.77 12.89
C SER A 61 -7.83 -15.09 11.75
N TYR A 62 -8.28 -14.96 10.50
CA TYR A 62 -7.45 -15.11 9.30
C TYR A 62 -6.38 -14.02 9.21
N THR A 63 -6.76 -12.75 9.40
CA THR A 63 -5.81 -11.62 9.33
C THR A 63 -4.73 -11.72 10.40
N ARG A 64 -5.05 -12.21 11.60
CA ARG A 64 -4.07 -12.39 12.68
C ARG A 64 -2.94 -13.37 12.33
N GLN A 65 -3.13 -14.29 11.38
CA GLN A 65 -2.07 -15.20 10.94
C GLN A 65 -0.95 -14.51 10.15
N PHE A 66 -1.26 -13.39 9.49
CA PHE A 66 -0.33 -12.68 8.60
C PHE A 66 0.26 -11.41 9.21
N VAL A 67 -0.25 -10.99 10.36
CA VAL A 67 0.23 -9.78 11.03
C VAL A 67 1.15 -10.19 12.17
N ASN A 68 2.41 -9.77 12.09
CA ASN A 68 3.36 -9.90 13.19
C ASN A 68 2.82 -9.13 14.41
N LEU A 69 2.29 -9.86 15.38
CA LEU A 69 1.90 -9.32 16.67
C LEU A 69 3.17 -8.84 17.38
N GLN A 70 3.16 -7.58 17.82
CA GLN A 70 4.16 -7.08 18.76
C GLN A 70 4.10 -7.94 20.03
N ALA A 71 5.26 -8.22 20.62
CA ALA A 71 5.30 -8.88 21.93
C ALA A 71 4.49 -8.06 22.94
N LYS A 72 3.70 -8.73 23.78
CA LYS A 72 2.94 -8.05 24.83
C LYS A 72 3.93 -7.32 25.75
N PRO A 73 3.79 -6.00 25.96
CA PRO A 73 4.70 -5.27 26.85
C PRO A 73 4.52 -5.70 28.30
N ASP A 74 5.60 -5.61 29.09
CA ASP A 74 5.57 -5.83 30.53
C ASP A 74 4.93 -4.62 31.23
N VAL A 75 3.62 -4.74 31.44
CA VAL A 75 2.76 -3.75 32.10
C VAL A 75 1.61 -4.49 32.77
N ASP A 76 1.17 -4.04 33.95
CA ASP A 76 0.07 -4.70 34.67
C ASP A 76 -1.26 -4.42 33.99
N SER A 77 -1.54 -3.16 33.69
CA SER A 77 -2.73 -2.78 32.92
C SER A 77 -2.55 -1.46 32.19
N ILE A 78 -3.22 -1.36 31.04
CA ILE A 78 -3.44 -0.07 30.35
C ILE A 78 -4.92 0.06 30.04
N GLU A 79 -5.57 1.07 30.59
CA GLU A 79 -6.99 1.35 30.36
C GLU A 79 -7.16 2.59 29.49
N GLY A 80 -8.24 2.60 28.70
CA GLY A 80 -8.55 3.74 27.84
C GLY A 80 -7.64 3.91 26.62
N LEU A 81 -6.75 2.96 26.29
CA LEU A 81 -5.89 3.09 25.11
C LEU A 81 -6.69 3.00 23.79
N SER A 82 -6.47 3.94 22.88
CA SER A 82 -6.98 3.90 21.50
C SER A 82 -6.02 3.12 20.58
N PRO A 83 -6.45 2.68 19.38
CA PRO A 83 -5.53 2.22 18.35
C PRO A 83 -4.39 3.23 18.13
N ALA A 84 -3.16 2.75 18.10
CA ALA A 84 -1.98 3.59 18.06
C ALA A 84 -1.26 3.48 16.71
N ILE A 85 -0.75 4.61 16.22
CA ILE A 85 0.09 4.70 15.03
C ILE A 85 1.41 5.33 15.46
N SER A 86 2.53 4.70 15.09
CA SER A 86 3.87 5.24 15.31
C SER A 86 4.32 5.99 14.07
N VAL A 87 4.66 7.26 14.24
CA VAL A 87 5.39 8.04 13.24
C VAL A 87 6.81 8.19 13.76
N SER A 88 7.73 7.40 13.20
CA SER A 88 9.14 7.39 13.60
C SER A 88 10.03 7.76 12.41
N GLN A 89 11.25 8.20 12.69
CA GLN A 89 12.25 8.54 11.67
C GLN A 89 12.88 7.30 11.01
N LYS A 90 12.22 6.13 11.03
CA LYS A 90 12.69 4.96 10.28
C LYS A 90 12.55 5.27 8.79
N THR A 91 13.65 5.20 8.06
CA THR A 91 13.68 5.48 6.62
C THR A 91 12.72 4.54 5.91
N ALA A 92 11.84 5.09 5.06
CA ALA A 92 11.06 4.30 4.13
C ALA A 92 12.02 3.40 3.32
N GLY A 93 11.62 2.15 3.07
CA GLY A 93 12.50 1.14 2.46
C GLY A 93 13.22 1.65 1.21
N LYS A 94 14.50 1.28 1.07
CA LYS A 94 15.37 1.68 -0.06
C LYS A 94 15.02 0.88 -1.32
N ASN A 95 13.82 1.07 -1.86
CA ASN A 95 13.49 0.57 -3.19
C ASN A 95 13.85 1.65 -4.22
N PRO A 96 14.76 1.39 -5.18
CA PRO A 96 15.16 2.38 -6.18
C PRO A 96 14.02 2.83 -7.10
N ARG A 97 12.91 2.08 -7.17
CA ARG A 97 11.70 2.49 -7.91
C ARG A 97 10.73 3.33 -7.07
N SER A 98 11.01 3.52 -5.78
CA SER A 98 10.19 4.34 -4.89
C SER A 98 10.64 5.80 -4.95
N THR A 99 9.67 6.69 -5.06
CA THR A 99 9.86 8.14 -5.06
C THR A 99 8.93 8.78 -4.03
N VAL A 100 9.06 10.08 -3.79
CA VAL A 100 8.16 10.81 -2.89
C VAL A 100 6.70 10.68 -3.34
N SER A 101 6.44 10.73 -4.66
CA SER A 101 5.08 10.67 -5.21
C SER A 101 4.47 9.27 -5.11
N THR A 102 5.27 8.20 -5.10
CA THR A 102 4.75 6.84 -4.88
C THR A 102 4.49 6.57 -3.40
N VAL A 103 5.27 7.14 -2.49
CA VAL A 103 5.04 7.00 -1.02
C VAL A 103 3.82 7.78 -0.55
N THR A 104 3.55 8.93 -1.18
CA THR A 104 2.41 9.80 -0.87
C THR A 104 1.16 9.47 -1.69
N GLU A 105 1.21 8.42 -2.52
CA GLU A 105 0.15 8.01 -3.47
C GLU A 105 -0.24 9.06 -4.53
N ILE A 106 0.40 10.23 -4.54
CA ILE A 106 0.20 11.29 -5.55
C ILE A 106 0.39 10.74 -6.96
N HIS A 107 1.37 9.84 -7.15
CA HIS A 107 1.62 9.22 -8.46
C HIS A 107 0.40 8.45 -8.98
N ASP A 108 -0.35 7.76 -8.12
CA ASP A 108 -1.52 6.99 -8.52
C ASP A 108 -2.68 7.90 -8.94
N TYR A 109 -2.88 9.00 -8.22
CA TYR A 109 -3.84 10.04 -8.64
C TYR A 109 -3.44 10.67 -9.97
N LEU A 110 -2.16 10.97 -10.17
CA LEU A 110 -1.67 11.49 -11.45
C LEU A 110 -1.91 10.50 -12.58
N ARG A 111 -1.60 9.21 -12.40
CA ARG A 111 -1.85 8.18 -13.40
C ARG A 111 -3.32 8.11 -13.78
N LEU A 112 -4.22 8.15 -12.81
CA LEU A 112 -5.66 8.15 -13.05
C LEU A 112 -6.09 9.42 -13.80
N MET A 113 -5.59 10.58 -13.41
CA MET A 113 -5.86 11.86 -14.09
C MET A 113 -5.41 11.80 -15.55
N PHE A 114 -4.15 11.44 -15.83
CA PHE A 114 -3.63 11.34 -17.20
C PHE A 114 -4.34 10.29 -18.04
N ALA A 115 -4.77 9.16 -17.45
CA ALA A 115 -5.55 8.15 -18.17
C ALA A 115 -6.97 8.64 -18.54
N ARG A 116 -7.57 9.51 -17.72
CA ARG A 116 -8.94 9.99 -17.93
C ARG A 116 -9.03 11.21 -18.83
N VAL A 117 -8.13 12.17 -18.68
CA VAL A 117 -8.20 13.47 -19.39
C VAL A 117 -6.96 13.79 -20.20
N GLY A 118 -5.90 12.98 -20.11
CA GLY A 118 -4.69 13.18 -20.89
C GLY A 118 -4.96 12.95 -22.38
N VAL A 119 -4.57 13.92 -23.20
CA VAL A 119 -4.58 13.78 -24.66
C VAL A 119 -3.24 13.16 -25.07
N PRO A 120 -3.22 11.94 -25.62
CA PRO A 120 -1.96 11.30 -26.01
C PRO A 120 -1.43 11.92 -27.32
N TYR A 121 -0.13 12.19 -27.38
CA TYR A 121 0.56 12.71 -28.56
C TYR A 121 1.64 11.74 -29.04
N SER A 122 1.83 11.67 -30.36
CA SER A 122 2.91 10.89 -30.98
C SER A 122 4.28 11.53 -30.69
N PRO A 123 5.26 10.80 -30.15
CA PRO A 123 6.59 11.36 -29.87
C PRO A 123 7.36 11.81 -31.12
N THR A 124 7.09 11.21 -32.28
CA THR A 124 7.80 11.51 -33.54
C THR A 124 7.16 12.64 -34.33
N THR A 125 5.83 12.75 -34.28
CA THR A 125 5.09 13.72 -35.12
C THR A 125 4.44 14.85 -34.32
N ASN A 126 4.41 14.75 -32.99
CA ASN A 126 3.73 15.67 -32.07
C ASN A 126 2.24 15.92 -32.40
N ARG A 127 1.60 14.96 -33.09
CA ARG A 127 0.17 15.00 -33.41
C ARG A 127 -0.64 14.19 -32.39
N PRO A 128 -1.90 14.58 -32.11
CA PRO A 128 -2.75 13.83 -31.20
C PRO A 128 -3.02 12.43 -31.76
N ILE A 129 -2.90 11.41 -30.90
CA ILE A 129 -3.19 10.01 -31.26
C ILE A 129 -4.70 9.84 -31.30
N VAL A 130 -5.18 9.30 -32.42
CA VAL A 130 -6.60 9.05 -32.68
C VAL A 130 -6.88 7.56 -32.73
N LYS A 131 -8.13 7.17 -32.46
CA LYS A 131 -8.57 5.78 -32.63
C LYS A 131 -8.56 5.42 -34.12
N PHE A 132 -7.94 4.29 -34.45
CA PHE A 132 -8.00 3.72 -35.79
C PHE A 132 -9.17 2.74 -35.91
N THR A 133 -9.88 2.79 -37.04
CA THR A 133 -10.85 1.76 -37.41
C THR A 133 -10.12 0.60 -38.09
N ALA A 134 -10.69 -0.61 -38.01
CA ALA A 134 -10.11 -1.79 -38.66
C ALA A 134 -9.88 -1.56 -40.17
N SER A 135 -10.83 -0.95 -40.87
CA SER A 135 -10.69 -0.61 -42.30
C SER A 135 -9.52 0.36 -42.56
N ARG A 136 -9.28 1.31 -41.65
CA ARG A 136 -8.13 2.22 -41.77
C ARG A 136 -6.82 1.47 -41.54
N MET A 137 -6.77 0.56 -40.56
CA MET A 137 -5.59 -0.29 -40.35
C MET A 137 -5.27 -1.15 -41.59
N VAL A 138 -6.28 -1.76 -42.22
CA VAL A 138 -6.09 -2.55 -43.45
C VAL A 138 -5.54 -1.70 -44.60
N LYS A 139 -6.04 -0.46 -44.76
CA LYS A 139 -5.52 0.48 -45.76
C LYS A 139 -4.05 0.84 -45.53
N GLU A 140 -3.66 1.09 -44.28
CA GLU A 140 -2.25 1.37 -43.94
C GLU A 140 -1.35 0.16 -44.25
N ILE A 141 -1.81 -1.06 -43.96
CA ILE A 141 -1.06 -2.29 -44.31
C ILE A 141 -0.95 -2.47 -45.83
N ALA A 142 -2.01 -2.17 -46.58
CA ALA A 142 -2.01 -2.27 -48.05
C ALA A 142 -1.05 -1.27 -48.73
N ASN A 143 -0.74 -0.16 -48.05
CA ASN A 143 0.21 0.85 -48.52
C ASN A 143 1.69 0.49 -48.25
N LEU A 144 1.96 -0.67 -47.64
CA LEU A 144 3.35 -1.12 -47.44
C LEU A 144 4.02 -1.42 -48.79
N PRO A 145 5.36 -1.29 -48.88
CA PRO A 145 6.10 -1.54 -50.11
C PRO A 145 5.83 -2.96 -50.67
N PRO A 146 5.70 -3.12 -52.01
CA PRO A 146 5.56 -4.43 -52.63
C PRO A 146 6.68 -5.38 -52.18
N GLY A 147 6.32 -6.59 -51.75
CA GLY A 147 7.26 -7.58 -51.23
C GLY A 147 7.59 -7.45 -49.73
N ALA A 148 7.01 -6.49 -49.01
CA ALA A 148 7.14 -6.41 -47.56
C ALA A 148 6.56 -7.67 -46.90
N ARG A 149 7.39 -8.37 -46.12
CA ARG A 149 6.97 -9.52 -45.30
C ARG A 149 6.61 -9.03 -43.90
N VAL A 150 5.39 -9.31 -43.46
CA VAL A 150 4.89 -8.94 -42.14
C VAL A 150 4.40 -10.17 -41.37
N TYR A 151 4.52 -10.12 -40.05
CA TYR A 151 3.87 -11.08 -39.15
C TYR A 151 2.61 -10.44 -38.58
N LEU A 152 1.45 -11.05 -38.83
CA LEU A 152 0.20 -10.64 -38.21
C LEU A 152 0.05 -11.40 -36.89
N LEU A 153 0.22 -10.69 -35.77
CA LEU A 153 0.10 -11.25 -34.44
C LEU A 153 -1.17 -10.71 -33.78
N ALA A 154 -1.90 -11.61 -33.11
CA ALA A 154 -3.03 -11.26 -32.26
C ALA A 154 -2.65 -11.57 -30.80
N PRO A 155 -2.17 -10.59 -30.01
CA PRO A 155 -1.84 -10.81 -28.60
C PRO A 155 -3.14 -10.91 -27.79
N ILE A 156 -3.73 -12.11 -27.77
CA ILE A 156 -5.04 -12.39 -27.17
C ILE A 156 -5.00 -12.31 -25.63
N ALA A 157 -3.83 -12.50 -25.02
CA ALA A 157 -3.62 -12.34 -23.58
C ALA A 157 -2.46 -11.38 -23.29
N GLN A 158 -2.78 -10.23 -22.70
CA GLN A 158 -1.81 -9.30 -22.13
C GLN A 158 -2.19 -9.08 -20.66
N ASP A 159 -1.27 -9.39 -19.74
CA ASP A 159 -1.33 -9.11 -18.29
C ASP A 159 -2.59 -9.58 -17.53
N LYS A 160 -3.30 -10.62 -17.99
CA LYS A 160 -4.42 -11.22 -17.23
C LYS A 160 -3.92 -12.39 -16.38
N HIS A 161 -4.37 -12.43 -15.11
CA HIS A 161 -4.22 -13.59 -14.24
C HIS A 161 -4.75 -14.86 -14.94
N THR A 162 -4.04 -15.96 -14.71
CA THR A 162 -4.03 -17.26 -15.41
C THR A 162 -5.36 -18.03 -15.52
N GLU A 163 -6.49 -17.49 -15.04
CA GLU A 163 -7.79 -18.19 -15.06
C GLU A 163 -8.42 -18.31 -16.46
N TYR A 164 -8.04 -17.46 -17.42
CA TYR A 164 -8.66 -17.44 -18.75
C TYR A 164 -8.04 -18.40 -19.78
N VAL A 165 -7.07 -19.23 -19.39
CA VAL A 165 -6.35 -20.12 -20.33
C VAL A 165 -7.25 -21.22 -20.89
N LYS A 166 -8.24 -21.71 -20.14
CA LYS A 166 -9.18 -22.75 -20.62
C LYS A 166 -10.18 -22.22 -21.63
N GLU A 167 -10.83 -21.09 -21.36
CA GLU A 167 -11.73 -20.42 -22.31
C GLU A 167 -10.98 -19.99 -23.58
N TYR A 168 -9.70 -19.60 -23.43
CA TYR A 168 -8.80 -19.27 -24.54
C TYR A 168 -8.58 -20.43 -25.50
N LEU A 169 -8.29 -21.64 -25.01
CA LEU A 169 -8.11 -22.82 -25.86
C LEU A 169 -9.40 -23.20 -26.61
N THR A 170 -10.56 -23.01 -25.98
CA THR A 170 -11.86 -23.22 -26.63
C THR A 170 -12.12 -22.21 -27.75
N TYR A 171 -11.80 -20.93 -27.54
CA TYR A 171 -11.97 -19.89 -28.57
C TYR A 171 -11.04 -20.09 -29.77
N VAL A 172 -9.75 -20.39 -29.53
CA VAL A 172 -8.78 -20.65 -30.61
C VAL A 172 -9.19 -21.87 -31.43
N ASN A 173 -9.62 -22.95 -30.77
CA ASN A 173 -10.07 -24.15 -31.49
C ASN A 173 -11.30 -23.90 -32.37
N LYS A 174 -12.21 -23.04 -31.92
CA LYS A 174 -13.43 -22.70 -32.67
C LYS A 174 -13.16 -21.77 -33.87
N VAL A 175 -12.21 -20.84 -33.76
CA VAL A 175 -11.95 -19.85 -34.83
C VAL A 175 -10.93 -20.34 -35.86
N MET A 176 -10.04 -21.27 -35.50
CA MET A 176 -8.96 -21.75 -36.38
C MET A 176 -9.30 -23.06 -37.11
N PHE A 177 -10.29 -23.82 -36.64
CA PHE A 177 -10.62 -25.15 -37.18
C PHE A 177 -12.09 -25.32 -37.64
N GLU A 178 -12.90 -24.25 -37.63
CA GLU A 178 -14.17 -24.13 -38.36
C GLU A 178 -14.04 -23.04 -39.43
#